data_AF-A0A6N7Z949-F1
#
_entry.id   AF-A0A6N7Z949-F1
#
_cell.length_a   1.000
_cell.length_b   1.000
_cell.length_c   1.000
_cell.angle_alpha   90.00
_cell.angle_beta   90.00
_cell.angle_gamma   90.00
#
_symmetry.space_group_name_H-M   'P 1'
#
loop_
_entity.id
_entity.type
_entity.pdbx_description
1 polymer ?
#
loop_
_entity_poly.entity_id
_entity_poly.type
_entity_poly.pdbx_seq_one_letter_code
_entity_poly.pdbx_strand_id
1 'polypeptide(L)'
;MSTFWRRRRIAMAIGVASMGALLPGLFMPAQATESSVAQQDHEMGSQIRRVEGDQSTPDSRAAAMRPQGVNVDGVVATATVEGIDVSGHQGNVDWNGYWGQGKRFAYVKATESTTYTNPYFAQQYNGSYNIGMIRGAYHFATPDTSSGAAQANYFVDHGGGWSADGKTLPGALDMEYNPYGATCYGLSKSAMTGWVKDFSDTYHARTNKWPAIYTSTSWWGQCVDGDFSSTSPLWVARYASSVGSLPYDWGVYTFWQYSSSPIDQNVFNGSYDRLVVLATNHD
;
A
#
# COMPACT_ATOMS: atom_id res chain seq x y z
N MET A 1 -91.10 -24.63 -18.16
CA MET A 1 -90.94 -23.15 -18.01
C MET A 1 -89.53 -22.84 -18.49
N SER A 2 -89.35 -22.50 -19.78
CA SER A 2 -89.11 -21.11 -20.25
C SER A 2 -87.85 -20.49 -19.61
N THR A 3 -86.84 -19.95 -20.30
CA THR A 3 -86.76 -19.36 -21.64
C THR A 3 -85.31 -18.87 -21.84
N PHE A 4 -84.71 -19.16 -23.02
CA PHE A 4 -83.70 -18.37 -23.78
C PHE A 4 -82.35 -17.94 -23.09
N TRP A 5 -81.23 -17.59 -23.75
CA TRP A 5 -80.95 -16.95 -25.04
C TRP A 5 -79.51 -17.27 -25.56
N ARG A 6 -79.40 -17.22 -26.89
CA ARG A 6 -78.28 -17.26 -27.88
C ARG A 6 -76.82 -16.87 -27.54
N ARG A 7 -75.92 -17.70 -28.12
CA ARG A 7 -74.82 -17.47 -29.12
C ARG A 7 -73.69 -16.42 -28.88
N ARG A 8 -72.46 -16.99 -28.95
CA ARG A 8 -71.31 -16.74 -29.86
C ARG A 8 -70.05 -15.98 -29.38
N ARG A 9 -68.93 -16.70 -29.59
CA ARG A 9 -67.55 -16.32 -29.98
C ARG A 9 -66.65 -15.66 -28.94
N ILE A 10 -65.55 -16.35 -28.57
CA ILE A 10 -64.23 -15.75 -28.32
C ILE A 10 -63.14 -16.66 -28.92
N ALA A 11 -62.15 -15.99 -29.52
CA ALA A 11 -61.09 -16.50 -30.36
C ALA A 11 -59.97 -17.24 -29.60
N MET A 12 -59.26 -18.08 -30.34
CA MET A 12 -58.04 -18.80 -29.96
C MET A 12 -56.86 -17.83 -29.97
N ALA A 13 -56.08 -17.77 -28.88
CA ALA A 13 -54.76 -17.17 -28.85
C ALA A 13 -53.79 -18.17 -28.21
N ILE A 14 -52.79 -18.59 -28.98
CA ILE A 14 -51.71 -19.47 -28.58
C ILE A 14 -50.68 -18.62 -27.82
N GLY A 15 -50.55 -18.86 -26.51
CA GLY A 15 -49.51 -18.26 -25.67
C GLY A 15 -48.25 -19.13 -25.69
N VAL A 16 -47.15 -18.57 -26.21
CA VAL A 16 -45.80 -19.15 -26.09
C VAL A 16 -45.30 -18.88 -24.67
N ALA A 17 -45.05 -19.93 -23.90
CA ALA A 17 -44.42 -19.85 -22.59
C ALA A 17 -42.89 -19.89 -22.74
N SER A 18 -42.24 -18.75 -22.61
CA SER A 18 -40.78 -18.65 -22.46
C SER A 18 -40.42 -18.66 -20.98
N MET A 19 -39.77 -19.74 -20.54
CA MET A 19 -39.14 -19.84 -19.22
C MET A 19 -38.01 -18.82 -19.12
N GLY A 20 -38.18 -17.79 -18.30
CA GLY A 20 -37.11 -16.88 -17.91
C GLY A 20 -36.19 -17.56 -16.90
N ALA A 21 -34.99 -17.93 -17.33
CA ALA A 21 -33.90 -18.30 -16.43
C ALA A 21 -33.37 -17.03 -15.74
N LEU A 22 -33.58 -16.92 -14.43
CA LEU A 22 -32.92 -15.93 -13.58
C LEU A 22 -31.45 -16.35 -13.40
N LEU A 23 -30.56 -15.72 -14.15
CA LEU A 23 -29.13 -15.78 -13.90
C LEU A 23 -28.80 -14.83 -12.73
N PRO A 24 -28.13 -15.30 -11.65
CA PRO A 24 -27.60 -14.40 -10.64
C PRO A 24 -26.50 -13.56 -11.30
N GLY A 25 -26.68 -12.23 -11.28
CA GLY A 25 -25.69 -11.28 -11.77
C GLY A 25 -24.40 -11.43 -10.99
N LEU A 26 -23.37 -11.95 -11.65
CA LEU A 26 -22.00 -11.80 -11.20
C LEU A 26 -21.67 -10.31 -11.28
N PHE A 27 -21.62 -9.63 -10.13
CA PHE A 27 -20.91 -8.35 -10.03
C PHE A 27 -19.44 -8.65 -10.31
N MET A 28 -19.01 -8.50 -11.56
CA MET A 28 -17.60 -8.39 -11.86
C MET A 28 -17.15 -6.99 -11.40
N PRO A 29 -16.11 -6.87 -10.56
CA PRO A 29 -15.53 -5.56 -10.30
C PRO A 29 -15.09 -4.97 -11.63
N ALA A 30 -15.43 -3.70 -11.87
CA ALA A 30 -15.00 -2.99 -13.06
C ALA A 30 -13.47 -3.10 -13.15
N GLN A 31 -12.95 -3.58 -14.28
CA GLN A 31 -11.51 -3.57 -14.52
C GLN A 31 -11.03 -2.11 -14.44
N ALA A 32 -10.17 -1.83 -13.47
CA ALA A 32 -9.40 -0.60 -13.42
C ALA A 32 -8.63 -0.46 -14.75
N THR A 33 -9.01 0.51 -15.56
CA THR A 33 -8.41 0.85 -16.86
C THR A 33 -7.14 1.69 -16.65
N GLU A 34 -6.30 1.84 -17.69
CA GLU A 34 -5.20 2.83 -17.69
C GLU A 34 -5.65 4.24 -17.25
N SER A 35 -6.91 4.60 -17.49
CA SER A 35 -7.48 5.88 -17.05
C SER A 35 -7.65 5.99 -15.52
N SER A 36 -7.86 4.89 -14.80
CA SER A 36 -7.92 4.90 -13.33
C SER A 36 -6.53 5.06 -12.70
N VAL A 37 -5.50 4.46 -13.32
CA VAL A 37 -4.09 4.66 -12.94
C VAL A 37 -3.72 6.14 -13.07
N ALA A 38 -4.09 6.78 -14.18
CA ALA A 38 -3.79 8.19 -14.39
C ALA A 38 -4.46 9.15 -13.40
N GLN A 39 -5.55 8.76 -12.73
CA GLN A 39 -6.37 9.66 -11.90
C GLN A 39 -6.30 9.39 -10.40
N GLN A 40 -6.02 8.16 -9.99
CA GLN A 40 -6.15 7.69 -8.60
C GLN A 40 -5.01 6.78 -8.16
N ASP A 41 -3.88 6.76 -8.89
CA ASP A 41 -2.73 5.95 -8.52
C ASP A 41 -1.55 6.83 -8.08
N HIS A 42 -1.61 7.45 -6.91
CA HIS A 42 -0.44 8.14 -6.36
C HIS A 42 0.59 7.10 -5.89
N GLU A 43 1.70 6.98 -6.61
CA GLU A 43 2.80 6.10 -6.20
C GLU A 43 3.46 6.63 -4.93
N MET A 44 3.94 5.72 -4.10
CA MET A 44 4.54 6.02 -2.81
C MET A 44 5.68 7.03 -2.94
N GLY A 45 5.57 8.12 -2.18
CA GLY A 45 6.55 9.19 -2.16
C GLY A 45 6.37 10.21 -3.24
N SER A 46 5.47 10.01 -4.20
CA SER A 46 5.23 10.97 -5.29
C SER A 46 4.99 12.39 -4.79
N GLN A 47 4.29 12.55 -3.66
CA GLN A 47 3.96 13.85 -3.11
C GLN A 47 5.08 14.40 -2.24
N ILE A 48 5.82 13.54 -1.53
CA ILE A 48 7.06 13.90 -0.84
C ILE A 48 8.08 14.43 -1.86
N ARG A 49 8.34 13.76 -3.00
CA ARG A 49 9.28 14.29 -4.00
C ARG A 49 8.77 15.57 -4.64
N ARG A 50 7.46 15.70 -4.84
CA ARG A 50 6.86 16.95 -5.35
C ARG A 50 7.13 18.13 -4.41
N VAL A 51 7.06 17.93 -3.10
CA VAL A 51 7.15 19.02 -2.11
C VAL A 51 8.58 19.22 -1.58
N GLU A 52 9.30 18.14 -1.31
CA GLU A 52 10.64 18.15 -0.68
C GLU A 52 11.78 17.97 -1.70
N GLY A 53 11.48 17.45 -2.89
CA GLY A 53 12.46 17.21 -3.96
C GLY A 53 13.26 15.91 -3.79
N ASP A 54 13.79 15.38 -4.89
CA ASP A 54 14.78 14.30 -4.89
C ASP A 54 16.19 14.89 -5.06
N GLN A 55 17.03 14.80 -4.02
CA GLN A 55 18.42 15.25 -4.03
C GLN A 55 19.42 14.11 -4.22
N SER A 56 18.95 12.93 -4.64
CA SER A 56 19.77 11.76 -4.80
C SER A 56 20.69 11.87 -6.03
N THR A 57 21.97 11.70 -5.77
CA THR A 57 23.05 11.54 -6.76
C THR A 57 23.55 10.10 -6.79
N PRO A 58 24.31 9.67 -7.81
CA PRO A 58 25.00 8.36 -7.79
C PRO A 58 25.77 8.10 -6.48
N ASP A 59 26.50 9.11 -5.98
CA ASP A 59 27.27 8.98 -4.73
C ASP A 59 26.37 8.84 -3.50
N SER A 60 25.27 9.60 -3.44
CA SER A 60 24.32 9.50 -2.33
C SER A 60 23.64 8.13 -2.29
N ARG A 61 23.32 7.54 -3.46
CA ARG A 61 22.75 6.20 -3.58
C ARG A 61 23.74 5.14 -3.12
N ALA A 62 25.01 5.28 -3.52
CA ALA A 62 26.08 4.41 -3.06
C ALA A 62 26.29 4.52 -1.53
N ALA A 63 26.15 5.71 -0.96
CA ALA A 63 26.19 5.90 0.48
C ALA A 63 25.00 5.25 1.19
N ALA A 64 23.78 5.40 0.66
CA ALA A 64 22.56 4.86 1.25
C ALA A 64 22.53 3.33 1.31
N MET A 65 23.14 2.66 0.32
CA MET A 65 23.28 1.21 0.28
C MET A 65 24.24 0.66 1.33
N ARG A 66 25.11 1.50 1.92
CA ARG A 66 25.98 1.08 3.02
C ARG A 66 25.18 1.10 4.32
N PRO A 67 25.48 0.22 5.28
CA PRO A 67 24.87 0.31 6.61
C PRO A 67 25.12 1.68 7.24
N GLN A 68 24.04 2.35 7.62
CA GLN A 68 24.06 3.66 8.27
C GLN A 68 23.27 3.58 9.57
N GLY A 69 23.71 4.36 10.55
CA GLY A 69 22.99 4.52 11.81
C GLY A 69 23.58 3.70 12.95
N VAL A 70 23.34 4.25 14.14
CA VAL A 70 23.65 3.67 15.45
C VAL A 70 22.35 3.76 16.22
N ASN A 71 21.82 2.65 16.74
CA ASN A 71 20.62 2.72 17.58
C ASN A 71 20.95 3.40 18.94
N VAL A 72 19.93 3.66 19.75
CA VAL A 72 20.07 4.32 21.07
C VAL A 72 21.01 3.57 22.03
N ASP A 73 21.26 2.29 21.78
CA ASP A 73 22.15 1.41 22.55
C ASP A 73 23.58 1.33 21.96
N GLY A 74 23.90 2.11 20.93
CA GLY A 74 25.23 2.08 20.32
C GLY A 74 25.44 0.99 19.25
N VAL A 75 24.40 0.25 18.87
CA VAL A 75 24.49 -0.82 17.86
C VAL A 75 24.49 -0.23 16.47
N VAL A 76 25.58 -0.46 15.73
CA VAL A 76 25.74 -0.04 14.34
C VAL A 76 25.05 -1.05 13.43
N ALA A 77 24.28 -0.57 12.45
CA ALA A 77 23.81 -1.43 11.36
C ALA A 77 25.05 -2.04 10.67
N THR A 78 25.12 -3.37 10.56
CA THR A 78 26.26 -4.06 9.91
C THR A 78 25.93 -4.56 8.51
N ALA A 79 24.66 -4.52 8.12
CA ALA A 79 24.16 -4.97 6.83
C ALA A 79 22.93 -4.17 6.43
N THR A 80 22.69 -4.11 5.12
CA THR A 80 21.49 -3.60 4.48
C THR A 80 21.03 -4.63 3.46
N VAL A 81 19.74 -4.61 3.15
CA VAL A 81 19.18 -5.35 2.01
C VAL A 81 18.56 -4.33 1.08
N GLU A 82 18.82 -4.44 -0.21
CA GLU A 82 18.20 -3.56 -1.21
C GLU A 82 16.83 -4.07 -1.66
N GLY A 83 15.92 -3.14 -1.91
CA GLY A 83 14.60 -3.39 -2.45
C GLY A 83 14.08 -2.22 -3.28
N ILE A 84 12.85 -2.36 -3.75
CA ILE A 84 12.13 -1.37 -4.54
C ILE A 84 10.67 -1.31 -4.08
N ASP A 85 9.95 -0.28 -4.49
CA ASP A 85 8.51 -0.25 -4.41
C ASP A 85 7.91 0.15 -5.78
N VAL A 86 6.73 -0.39 -6.08
CA VAL A 86 6.07 -0.27 -7.39
C VAL A 86 4.57 0.03 -7.21
N SER A 87 3.99 0.65 -8.21
CA SER A 87 2.56 0.97 -8.35
C SER A 87 2.08 0.63 -9.76
N GLY A 88 0.86 1.04 -10.12
CA GLY A 88 0.37 0.90 -11.49
C GLY A 88 1.18 1.72 -12.52
N HIS A 89 1.94 2.74 -12.10
CA HIS A 89 2.81 3.54 -12.99
C HIS A 89 3.90 2.72 -13.67
N GLN A 90 4.38 1.65 -13.03
CA GLN A 90 5.42 0.80 -13.61
C GLN A 90 4.84 -0.31 -14.50
N GLY A 91 3.52 -0.50 -14.53
CA GLY A 91 2.88 -1.58 -15.28
C GLY A 91 3.42 -2.96 -14.88
N ASN A 92 3.62 -3.84 -15.86
CA ASN A 92 4.26 -5.14 -15.61
C ASN A 92 5.76 -4.97 -15.36
N VAL A 93 6.25 -5.52 -14.26
CA VAL A 93 7.64 -5.38 -13.82
C VAL A 93 8.51 -6.55 -14.29
N ASP A 94 9.72 -6.26 -14.79
CA ASP A 94 10.77 -7.25 -15.06
C ASP A 94 11.47 -7.68 -13.76
N TRP A 95 10.88 -8.66 -13.09
CA TRP A 95 11.38 -9.18 -11.83
C TRP A 95 12.75 -9.85 -11.94
N ASN A 96 13.05 -10.49 -13.08
CA ASN A 96 14.38 -11.09 -13.31
C ASN A 96 15.46 -10.00 -13.39
N GLY A 97 15.16 -8.91 -14.09
CA GLY A 97 16.05 -7.75 -14.19
C GLY A 97 16.38 -7.14 -12.83
N TYR A 98 15.38 -6.91 -11.98
CA TYR A 98 15.61 -6.35 -10.65
C TYR A 98 16.27 -7.34 -9.68
N TRP A 99 15.97 -8.63 -9.78
CA TRP A 99 16.68 -9.66 -9.02
C TRP A 99 18.17 -9.70 -9.37
N GLY A 100 18.49 -9.64 -10.67
CA GLY A 100 19.87 -9.57 -11.19
C GLY A 100 20.63 -8.33 -10.74
N GLN A 101 19.92 -7.23 -10.45
CA GLN A 101 20.48 -6.00 -9.86
C GLN A 101 20.66 -6.07 -8.33
N GLY A 102 20.40 -7.22 -7.69
CA GLY A 102 20.62 -7.40 -6.26
C GLY A 102 19.41 -7.07 -5.37
N LYS A 103 18.26 -6.70 -5.94
CA LYS A 103 17.05 -6.44 -5.14
C LYS A 103 16.51 -7.74 -4.54
N ARG A 104 16.10 -7.69 -3.27
CA ARG A 104 15.66 -8.86 -2.50
C ARG A 104 14.33 -8.66 -1.80
N PHE A 105 13.81 -7.44 -1.78
CA PHE A 105 12.42 -7.19 -1.42
C PHE A 105 11.71 -6.21 -2.34
N ALA A 106 10.39 -6.29 -2.33
CA ALA A 106 9.52 -5.36 -3.04
C ALA A 106 8.30 -4.99 -2.18
N TYR A 107 7.85 -3.74 -2.25
CA TYR A 107 6.50 -3.36 -1.85
C TYR A 107 5.67 -3.02 -3.08
N VAL A 108 4.40 -3.43 -3.09
CA VAL A 108 3.51 -3.24 -4.23
C VAL A 108 2.28 -2.47 -3.77
N LYS A 109 1.93 -1.39 -4.47
CA LYS A 109 0.69 -0.68 -4.17
C LYS A 109 -0.50 -1.60 -4.38
N ALA A 110 -1.31 -1.80 -3.34
CA ALA A 110 -2.55 -2.54 -3.46
C ALA A 110 -3.73 -1.59 -3.69
N THR A 111 -3.82 -0.53 -2.89
CA THR A 111 -5.03 0.28 -2.79
C THR A 111 -4.73 1.75 -2.53
N GLU A 112 -5.70 2.60 -2.86
CA GLU A 112 -5.75 4.02 -2.49
C GLU A 112 -7.20 4.35 -2.11
N SER A 113 -7.39 5.03 -0.98
CA SER A 113 -8.72 5.29 -0.42
C SER A 113 -9.55 4.00 -0.29
N THR A 114 -10.87 4.08 -0.45
CA THR A 114 -11.79 2.92 -0.46
C THR A 114 -12.31 2.60 -1.86
N THR A 115 -11.67 3.15 -2.91
CA THR A 115 -12.22 3.12 -4.28
C THR A 115 -11.24 2.66 -5.34
N TYR A 116 -9.93 2.68 -5.07
CA TYR A 116 -8.93 2.29 -6.05
C TYR A 116 -8.23 0.98 -5.67
N THR A 117 -8.04 0.11 -6.66
CA THR A 117 -7.17 -1.06 -6.58
C THR A 117 -6.19 -1.03 -7.75
N ASN A 118 -4.92 -1.32 -7.49
CA ASN A 118 -3.90 -1.37 -8.54
C ASN A 118 -4.17 -2.52 -9.54
N PRO A 119 -4.42 -2.24 -10.84
CA PRO A 119 -4.72 -3.27 -11.83
C PRO A 119 -3.54 -4.20 -12.11
N TYR A 120 -2.30 -3.77 -11.80
CA TYR A 120 -1.09 -4.57 -11.98
C TYR A 120 -0.69 -5.36 -10.73
N PHE A 121 -1.41 -5.20 -9.61
CA PHE A 121 -1.06 -5.80 -8.32
C PHE A 121 -0.80 -7.30 -8.43
N ALA A 122 -1.63 -8.05 -9.15
CA ALA A 122 -1.47 -9.50 -9.30
C ALA A 122 -0.15 -9.89 -9.96
N GLN A 123 0.29 -9.18 -11.02
CA GLN A 123 1.58 -9.45 -11.67
C GLN A 123 2.74 -9.02 -10.78
N GLN A 124 2.60 -7.87 -10.12
CA GLN A 124 3.68 -7.29 -9.34
C GLN A 124 3.93 -8.07 -8.04
N TYR A 125 2.86 -8.38 -7.32
CA TYR A 125 2.89 -9.08 -6.03
C TYR A 125 3.27 -10.56 -6.18
N ASN A 126 2.71 -11.26 -7.18
CA ASN A 126 3.08 -12.67 -7.39
C ASN A 126 4.40 -12.82 -8.15
N GLY A 127 4.72 -11.91 -9.07
CA GLY A 127 5.97 -11.95 -9.84
C GLY A 127 7.20 -11.76 -8.94
N SER A 128 7.16 -10.81 -8.01
CA SER A 128 8.22 -10.61 -7.01
C SER A 128 8.38 -11.84 -6.11
N TYR A 129 7.27 -12.40 -5.62
CA TYR A 129 7.30 -13.65 -4.83
C TYR A 129 7.93 -14.82 -5.60
N ASN A 130 7.53 -15.01 -6.87
CA ASN A 130 7.97 -16.13 -7.70
C ASN A 130 9.46 -16.09 -8.05
N ILE A 131 10.06 -14.90 -8.19
CA ILE A 131 11.50 -14.78 -8.38
C ILE A 131 12.31 -14.96 -7.08
N GLY A 132 11.62 -14.98 -5.93
CA GLY A 132 12.21 -15.22 -4.62
C GLY A 132 12.38 -13.99 -3.73
N MET A 133 11.80 -12.83 -4.11
CA MET A 133 11.81 -11.65 -3.23
C MET A 133 10.87 -11.84 -2.04
N ILE A 134 11.24 -11.24 -0.92
CA ILE A 134 10.32 -10.99 0.20
C ILE A 134 9.45 -9.79 -0.20
N ARG A 135 8.13 -9.88 -0.12
CA ARG A 135 7.25 -8.85 -0.69
C ARG A 135 6.12 -8.42 0.23
N GLY A 136 5.84 -7.13 0.25
CA GLY A 136 4.75 -6.50 0.99
C GLY A 136 3.79 -5.76 0.06
N ALA A 137 2.68 -5.32 0.62
CA ALA A 137 1.75 -4.43 -0.06
C ALA A 137 1.67 -3.10 0.67
N TYR A 138 1.28 -2.02 -0.02
CA TYR A 138 1.01 -0.74 0.63
C TYR A 138 -0.32 -0.12 0.21
N HIS A 139 -0.78 0.79 1.06
CA HIS A 139 -2.02 1.54 0.93
C HIS A 139 -1.74 3.04 0.97
N PHE A 140 -2.12 3.77 -0.09
CA PHE A 140 -2.06 5.23 -0.12
C PHE A 140 -3.27 5.81 0.63
N ALA A 141 -3.00 6.51 1.73
CA ALA A 141 -4.03 7.01 2.62
C ALA A 141 -4.72 8.27 2.08
N THR A 142 -6.04 8.36 2.32
CA THR A 142 -6.82 9.59 2.10
C THR A 142 -7.69 9.89 3.33
N PRO A 143 -7.10 10.41 4.43
CA PRO A 143 -7.77 10.57 5.72
C PRO A 143 -9.03 11.45 5.74
N ASP A 144 -9.22 12.29 4.73
CA ASP A 144 -10.40 13.14 4.55
C ASP A 144 -11.61 12.44 3.93
N THR A 145 -11.44 11.23 3.39
CA THR A 145 -12.50 10.54 2.63
C THR A 145 -13.26 9.48 3.44
N SER A 146 -12.63 8.90 4.46
CA SER A 146 -13.19 7.80 5.27
C SER A 146 -12.35 7.58 6.53
N SER A 147 -12.81 6.74 7.47
CA SER A 147 -12.06 6.43 8.69
C SER A 147 -10.83 5.55 8.42
N GLY A 148 -9.89 5.53 9.37
CA GLY A 148 -8.72 4.67 9.31
C GLY A 148 -9.10 3.20 9.24
N ALA A 149 -10.10 2.78 10.04
CA ALA A 149 -10.63 1.43 10.01
C ALA A 149 -11.23 1.05 8.65
N ALA A 150 -11.93 1.97 7.98
CA ALA A 150 -12.52 1.70 6.66
C ALA A 150 -11.43 1.43 5.62
N GLN A 151 -10.39 2.26 5.60
CA GLN A 151 -9.25 2.11 4.69
C GLN A 151 -8.38 0.89 5.04
N ALA A 152 -8.17 0.58 6.31
CA ALA A 152 -7.46 -0.63 6.73
C ALA A 152 -8.20 -1.90 6.30
N ASN A 153 -9.53 -1.92 6.47
CA ASN A 153 -10.35 -3.04 6.00
C ASN A 153 -10.23 -3.22 4.49
N TYR A 154 -10.44 -2.13 3.76
CA TYR A 154 -10.35 -2.14 2.30
C TYR A 154 -8.97 -2.61 1.83
N PHE A 155 -7.89 -2.12 2.45
CA PHE A 155 -6.54 -2.55 2.15
C PHE A 155 -6.35 -4.05 2.35
N VAL A 156 -6.70 -4.60 3.52
CA VAL A 156 -6.53 -6.03 3.80
C VAL A 156 -7.36 -6.89 2.84
N ASP A 157 -8.59 -6.48 2.52
CA ASP A 157 -9.47 -7.21 1.60
C ASP A 157 -8.98 -7.21 0.14
N HIS A 158 -8.09 -6.28 -0.23
CA HIS A 158 -7.62 -6.10 -1.61
C HIS A 158 -6.10 -6.23 -1.77
N GLY A 159 -5.44 -7.01 -0.89
CA GLY A 159 -4.03 -7.40 -1.06
C GLY A 159 -3.10 -7.00 0.08
N GLY A 160 -3.59 -6.27 1.07
CA GLY A 160 -2.84 -5.87 2.28
C GLY A 160 -2.72 -6.95 3.36
N GLY A 161 -3.27 -8.15 3.13
CA GLY A 161 -3.15 -9.25 4.07
C GLY A 161 -1.70 -9.69 4.33
N TRP A 162 -1.50 -10.40 5.43
CA TRP A 162 -0.20 -10.90 5.86
C TRP A 162 -0.27 -12.38 6.22
N SER A 163 0.83 -13.10 6.03
CA SER A 163 1.01 -14.48 6.49
C SER A 163 2.45 -14.73 6.92
N ALA A 164 2.62 -15.57 7.94
CA ALA A 164 3.91 -15.97 8.51
C ALA A 164 4.72 -16.94 7.61
N ASP A 165 4.89 -16.63 6.33
CA ASP A 165 5.55 -17.49 5.35
C ASP A 165 7.04 -17.17 5.13
N GLY A 166 7.57 -16.17 5.86
CA GLY A 166 8.94 -15.67 5.70
C GLY A 166 9.17 -14.91 4.39
N LYS A 167 8.11 -14.63 3.64
CA LYS A 167 8.12 -13.95 2.33
C LYS A 167 7.09 -12.83 2.20
N THR A 168 6.21 -12.66 3.19
CA THR A 168 5.19 -11.62 3.22
C THR A 168 5.53 -10.60 4.30
N LEU A 169 5.86 -9.38 3.90
CA LEU A 169 6.10 -8.27 4.83
C LEU A 169 4.78 -7.75 5.41
N PRO A 170 4.79 -7.14 6.62
CA PRO A 170 3.65 -6.35 7.08
C PRO A 170 3.21 -5.37 6.00
N GLY A 171 1.91 -5.14 5.88
CA GLY A 171 1.41 -4.09 5.00
C GLY A 171 1.92 -2.72 5.43
N ALA A 172 2.12 -1.82 4.48
CA ALA A 172 2.55 -0.46 4.75
C ALA A 172 1.39 0.54 4.58
N LEU A 173 1.26 1.45 5.53
CA LEU A 173 0.43 2.64 5.45
C LEU A 173 1.28 3.80 4.91
N ASP A 174 0.93 4.30 3.73
CA ASP A 174 1.57 5.45 3.11
C ASP A 174 0.84 6.74 3.53
N MET A 175 1.53 7.52 4.38
CA MET A 175 1.08 8.81 4.91
C MET A 175 1.97 9.93 4.38
N GLU A 176 1.49 10.61 3.34
CA GLU A 176 2.19 11.73 2.74
C GLU A 176 1.29 12.91 2.36
N TYR A 177 1.89 13.94 1.74
CA TYR A 177 1.20 15.17 1.34
C TYR A 177 -0.03 14.86 0.49
N ASN A 178 -1.18 15.48 0.81
CA ASN A 178 -2.40 15.28 0.05
C ASN A 178 -2.24 15.72 -1.43
N PRO A 179 -2.43 14.83 -2.41
CA PRO A 179 -2.42 15.20 -3.82
C PRO A 179 -3.67 15.99 -4.24
N TYR A 180 -4.76 15.91 -3.46
CA TYR A 180 -6.09 16.42 -3.79
C TYR A 180 -6.46 17.73 -3.10
N GLY A 181 -5.61 18.27 -2.22
CA GLY A 181 -5.98 19.46 -1.45
C GLY A 181 -4.98 19.86 -0.38
N ALA A 182 -5.51 20.17 0.81
CA ALA A 182 -4.71 20.68 1.91
C ALA A 182 -3.64 19.66 2.36
N THR A 183 -2.42 20.13 2.65
CA THR A 183 -1.25 19.32 3.02
C THR A 183 -1.54 18.17 3.99
N CYS A 184 -2.31 18.43 5.05
CA CYS A 184 -2.70 17.46 6.07
C CYS A 184 -4.16 16.99 5.93
N TYR A 185 -4.68 16.92 4.70
CA TYR A 185 -6.06 16.47 4.41
C TYR A 185 -7.16 17.29 5.12
N GLY A 186 -6.85 18.55 5.47
CA GLY A 186 -7.77 19.41 6.24
C GLY A 186 -7.95 18.99 7.71
N LEU A 187 -7.19 18.01 8.20
CA LEU A 187 -7.26 17.54 9.57
C LEU A 187 -6.31 18.33 10.48
N SER A 188 -6.70 18.46 11.76
CA SER A 188 -5.75 18.83 12.81
C SER A 188 -4.78 17.67 13.08
N LYS A 189 -3.63 17.97 13.71
CA LYS A 189 -2.66 16.93 14.09
C LYS A 189 -3.26 15.82 14.96
N SER A 190 -4.10 16.18 15.93
CA SER A 190 -4.76 15.21 16.81
C SER A 190 -5.78 14.34 16.06
N ALA A 191 -6.52 14.91 15.11
CA ALA A 191 -7.45 14.15 14.27
C ALA A 191 -6.69 13.19 13.34
N MET A 192 -5.58 13.64 12.73
CA MET A 192 -4.71 12.79 11.93
C MET A 192 -4.11 11.65 12.76
N THR A 193 -3.64 11.95 13.97
CA THR A 193 -3.10 10.94 14.92
C THR A 193 -4.16 9.89 15.25
N GLY A 194 -5.40 10.32 15.54
CA GLY A 194 -6.54 9.42 15.75
C GLY A 194 -6.83 8.54 14.53
N TRP A 195 -6.74 9.10 13.33
CA TRP A 195 -6.96 8.37 12.08
C TRP A 195 -5.89 7.29 11.84
N VAL A 196 -4.60 7.64 12.02
CA VAL A 196 -3.48 6.70 11.86
C VAL A 196 -3.58 5.57 12.89
N LYS A 197 -3.99 5.88 14.12
CA LYS A 197 -4.24 4.88 15.16
C LYS A 197 -5.39 3.94 14.78
N ASP A 198 -6.51 4.48 14.30
CA ASP A 198 -7.67 3.69 13.88
C ASP A 198 -7.31 2.72 12.72
N PHE A 199 -6.52 3.19 11.74
CA PHE A 199 -5.99 2.33 10.68
C PHE A 199 -5.08 1.23 11.26
N SER A 200 -4.11 1.61 12.08
CA SER A 200 -3.07 0.70 12.59
C SER A 200 -3.64 -0.37 13.50
N ASP A 201 -4.54 0.00 14.42
CA ASP A 201 -5.23 -0.94 15.30
C ASP A 201 -6.10 -1.92 14.51
N THR A 202 -6.83 -1.42 13.50
CA THR A 202 -7.68 -2.26 12.64
C THR A 202 -6.84 -3.23 11.81
N TYR A 203 -5.73 -2.75 11.24
CA TYR A 203 -4.80 -3.59 10.49
C TYR A 203 -4.18 -4.68 11.38
N HIS A 204 -3.75 -4.31 12.58
CA HIS A 204 -3.20 -5.25 13.57
C HIS A 204 -4.23 -6.28 14.02
N ALA A 205 -5.47 -5.88 14.31
CA ALA A 205 -6.55 -6.81 14.66
C ALA A 205 -6.85 -7.82 13.53
N ARG A 206 -6.64 -7.44 12.27
CA ARG A 206 -6.92 -8.31 11.11
C ARG A 206 -5.77 -9.22 10.70
N THR A 207 -4.54 -8.80 10.95
CA THR A 207 -3.34 -9.46 10.41
C THR A 207 -2.39 -9.96 11.48
N ASN A 208 -2.62 -9.58 12.74
CA ASN A 208 -1.72 -9.77 13.88
C ASN A 208 -0.32 -9.16 13.63
N LYS A 209 -0.30 -8.07 12.85
CA LYS A 209 0.88 -7.27 12.50
C LYS A 209 0.53 -5.79 12.53
N TRP A 210 1.37 -4.97 13.13
CA TRP A 210 1.34 -3.53 12.96
C TRP A 210 1.78 -3.19 11.55
N PRO A 211 1.11 -2.23 10.88
CA PRO A 211 1.56 -1.80 9.57
C PRO A 211 2.88 -1.05 9.71
N ALA A 212 3.75 -1.21 8.73
CA ALA A 212 4.84 -0.26 8.54
C ALA A 212 4.23 1.11 8.21
N ILE A 213 4.83 2.19 8.69
CA ILE A 213 4.39 3.55 8.37
C ILE A 213 5.41 4.15 7.42
N TYR A 214 4.97 4.40 6.18
CA TYR A 214 5.72 5.17 5.21
C TYR A 214 5.39 6.66 5.36
N THR A 215 6.42 7.49 5.49
CA THR A 215 6.26 8.96 5.57
C THR A 215 7.60 9.70 5.43
N SER A 216 7.57 11.02 5.33
CA SER A 216 8.75 11.88 5.52
C SER A 216 8.77 12.50 6.92
N THR A 217 9.96 12.84 7.41
CA THR A 217 10.12 13.56 8.69
C THR A 217 9.36 14.90 8.68
N SER A 218 9.35 15.60 7.55
CA SER A 218 8.70 16.90 7.39
C SER A 218 7.18 16.79 7.47
N TRP A 219 6.57 15.91 6.67
CA TRP A 219 5.12 15.74 6.66
C TRP A 219 4.62 15.24 8.02
N TRP A 220 5.30 14.26 8.62
CA TRP A 220 4.91 13.73 9.93
C TRP A 220 4.93 14.83 11.01
N GLY A 221 6.02 15.61 11.08
CA GLY A 221 6.15 16.71 12.02
C GLY A 221 5.14 17.84 11.80
N GLN A 222 4.64 18.00 10.58
CA GLN A 222 3.61 18.98 10.24
C GLN A 222 2.18 18.48 10.53
N CYS A 223 1.90 17.19 10.31
CA CYS A 223 0.54 16.67 10.25
C CYS A 223 0.16 15.69 11.37
N VAL A 224 1.10 15.17 12.15
CA VAL A 224 0.85 14.18 13.21
C VAL A 224 1.45 14.65 14.55
N ASP A 225 0.82 14.25 15.65
CA ASP A 225 1.28 14.54 17.02
C ASP A 225 1.00 13.32 17.92
N GLY A 226 1.66 12.19 17.60
CA GLY A 226 1.52 10.95 18.35
C GLY A 226 2.66 9.98 18.10
N ASP A 227 2.90 9.14 19.10
CA ASP A 227 3.93 8.11 19.09
C ASP A 227 3.42 6.79 18.52
N PHE A 228 4.12 6.25 17.53
CA PHE A 228 3.90 4.92 16.98
C PHE A 228 5.20 4.12 16.93
N SER A 229 6.27 4.63 17.54
CA SER A 229 7.62 4.06 17.47
C SER A 229 7.74 2.68 18.11
N SER A 230 6.89 2.37 19.08
CA SER A 230 6.84 1.09 19.77
C SER A 230 6.03 0.00 19.05
N THR A 231 5.20 0.38 18.08
CA THR A 231 4.30 -0.54 17.36
C THR A 231 4.66 -0.68 15.89
N SER A 232 4.85 0.44 15.19
CA SER A 232 4.94 0.46 13.73
C SER A 232 6.38 0.60 13.25
N PRO A 233 6.87 -0.33 12.40
CA PRO A 233 8.13 -0.16 11.71
C PRO A 233 8.14 1.11 10.85
N LEU A 234 9.15 1.96 11.01
CA LEU A 234 9.28 3.17 10.18
C LEU A 234 9.84 2.84 8.80
N TRP A 235 9.16 3.29 7.75
CA TRP A 235 9.68 3.42 6.40
C TRP A 235 9.82 4.90 6.06
N VAL A 236 11.03 5.44 6.16
CA VAL A 236 11.24 6.88 5.96
C VAL A 236 11.58 7.20 4.52
N ALA A 237 10.95 8.22 3.96
CA ALA A 237 11.32 8.83 2.70
C ALA A 237 12.33 9.95 2.93
N ARG A 238 13.52 9.82 2.34
CA ARG A 238 14.50 10.91 2.30
C ARG A 238 15.51 10.68 1.19
N TYR A 239 15.41 11.46 0.12
CA TYR A 239 16.27 11.27 -1.05
C TYR A 239 17.59 12.02 -0.91
N ALA A 240 18.49 11.48 -0.09
CA ALA A 240 19.77 12.10 0.27
C ALA A 240 20.85 11.03 0.57
N SER A 241 22.06 11.47 0.91
CA SER A 241 23.16 10.57 1.28
C SER A 241 23.05 9.97 2.67
N SER A 242 22.16 10.49 3.52
CA SER A 242 21.88 9.96 4.86
C SER A 242 20.42 10.15 5.23
N VAL A 243 19.94 9.29 6.12
CA VAL A 243 18.54 9.30 6.62
C VAL A 243 18.22 10.52 7.49
N GLY A 244 19.24 11.12 8.13
CA GLY A 244 19.08 12.27 9.01
C GLY A 244 18.14 12.02 10.20
N SER A 245 17.52 13.09 10.73
CA SER A 245 16.57 12.99 11.84
C SER A 245 15.31 12.23 11.43
N LEU A 246 14.92 11.26 12.27
CA LEU A 246 13.70 10.48 12.09
C LEU A 246 12.47 11.24 12.63
N PRO A 247 11.26 10.96 12.12
CA PRO A 247 10.03 11.54 12.64
C PRO A 247 9.82 11.15 14.10
N TYR A 248 9.26 12.09 14.88
CA TYR A 248 8.81 11.88 16.26
C TYR A 248 9.87 11.16 17.12
N ASP A 249 9.52 10.04 17.75
CA ASP A 249 10.34 9.27 18.69
C ASP A 249 10.90 7.97 18.09
N TRP A 250 10.81 7.77 16.76
CA TRP A 250 11.47 6.62 16.13
C TRP A 250 12.99 6.75 16.30
N GLY A 251 13.58 5.82 17.08
CA GLY A 251 15.03 5.74 17.26
C GLY A 251 15.77 5.05 16.11
N VAL A 252 15.05 4.33 15.23
CA VAL A 252 15.62 3.60 14.10
C VAL A 252 14.60 3.52 12.95
N TYR A 253 15.08 3.59 11.71
CA TYR A 253 14.27 3.25 10.53
C TYR A 253 14.35 1.75 10.25
N THR A 254 13.24 1.15 9.81
CA THR A 254 13.21 -0.23 9.31
C THR A 254 13.49 -0.26 7.82
N PHE A 255 12.85 0.64 7.07
CA PHE A 255 13.10 0.85 5.64
C PHE A 255 13.43 2.32 5.37
N TRP A 256 14.20 2.58 4.33
CA TRP A 256 14.52 3.92 3.87
C TRP A 256 14.39 3.98 2.35
N GLN A 257 13.46 4.81 1.86
CA GLN A 257 13.36 5.18 0.45
C GLN A 257 14.34 6.33 0.17
N TYR A 258 15.44 6.02 -0.52
CA TYR A 258 16.62 6.89 -0.62
C TYR A 258 16.81 7.53 -2.00
N SER A 259 16.04 7.11 -3.00
CA SER A 259 16.02 7.69 -4.34
C SER A 259 14.74 7.31 -5.05
N SER A 260 14.27 8.15 -5.99
CA SER A 260 13.15 7.81 -6.87
C SER A 260 13.58 7.44 -8.29
N SER A 261 14.87 7.24 -8.53
CA SER A 261 15.44 7.06 -9.87
C SER A 261 16.28 5.80 -10.02
N PRO A 262 16.04 4.98 -11.08
CA PRO A 262 15.03 5.15 -12.15
C PRO A 262 13.60 4.77 -11.73
N ILE A 263 13.48 4.08 -10.61
CA ILE A 263 12.26 3.79 -9.84
C ILE A 263 12.62 4.02 -8.36
N ASP A 264 11.64 4.14 -7.48
CA ASP A 264 11.85 4.19 -6.04
C ASP A 264 12.76 3.04 -5.53
N GLN A 265 13.82 3.45 -4.84
CA GLN A 265 14.88 2.60 -4.32
C GLN A 265 14.84 2.59 -2.81
N ASN A 266 14.90 1.38 -2.23
CA ASN A 266 14.79 1.17 -0.81
C ASN A 266 15.95 0.36 -0.24
N VAL A 267 16.29 0.63 1.01
CA VAL A 267 17.09 -0.27 1.84
C VAL A 267 16.33 -0.67 3.09
N PHE A 268 16.46 -1.94 3.47
CA PHE A 268 16.10 -2.44 4.79
C PHE A 268 17.30 -2.32 5.73
N ASN A 269 17.05 -1.89 6.96
CA ASN A 269 18.06 -1.75 7.99
C ASN A 269 18.34 -3.09 8.71
N GLY A 270 19.21 -3.92 8.12
CA GLY A 270 19.62 -5.20 8.68
C GLY A 270 20.05 -6.22 7.63
N SER A 271 20.43 -7.41 8.09
CA SER A 271 20.75 -8.54 7.21
C SER A 271 19.49 -9.18 6.62
N TYR A 272 19.66 -9.99 5.57
CA TYR A 272 18.56 -10.73 4.95
C TYR A 272 17.82 -11.63 5.95
N ASP A 273 18.51 -12.27 6.89
CA ASP A 273 17.87 -13.08 7.93
C ASP A 273 16.95 -12.24 8.83
N ARG A 274 17.31 -10.98 9.12
CA ARG A 274 16.44 -10.06 9.89
C ARG A 274 15.23 -9.62 9.07
N LEU A 275 15.37 -9.50 7.76
CA LEU A 275 14.25 -9.24 6.86
C LEU A 275 13.28 -10.45 6.82
N VAL A 276 13.80 -11.68 6.79
CA VAL A 276 12.98 -12.90 6.91
C VAL A 276 12.24 -12.93 8.25
N VAL A 277 12.91 -12.58 9.36
CA VAL A 277 12.27 -12.49 10.68
C VAL A 277 11.10 -11.50 10.68
N LEU A 278 11.27 -10.32 10.07
CA LEU A 278 10.20 -9.33 9.92
C LEU A 278 8.98 -9.90 9.16
N ALA A 279 9.22 -10.78 8.19
CA ALA A 279 8.20 -11.47 7.38
C ALA A 279 7.67 -12.79 8.01
N THR A 280 8.15 -13.19 9.19
CA THR A 280 7.77 -14.48 9.82
C THR A 280 7.02 -14.31 11.12
N ASN A 281 7.53 -13.47 12.02
CA ASN A 281 7.00 -13.41 13.38
C ASN A 281 5.67 -12.66 13.41
N HIS A 282 4.74 -13.04 14.28
CA HIS A 282 3.67 -12.13 14.67
C HIS A 282 4.21 -11.03 15.61
N ASP A 283 3.46 -9.93 15.74
CA ASP A 283 3.77 -8.89 16.73
C ASP A 283 3.16 -9.19 18.11
#